data_AF-A0AAD6YUW1-F1
#
_entry.id   AF-A0AAD6YUW1-F1
#
_cell.length_a   1.000
_cell.length_b   1.000
_cell.length_c   1.000
_cell.angle_alpha   90.00
_cell.angle_beta   90.00
_cell.angle_gamma   90.00
#
_symmetry.space_group_name_H-M   'P 1'
#
loop_
_entity.id
_entity.type
_entity.pdbx_description
1 polymer ?
#
loop_
_entity_poly.entity_id
_entity_poly.type
_entity_poly.pdbx_seq_one_letter_code
_entity_poly.pdbx_strand_id
1 'polypeptide(L)'
;MSMSNPRQGSARCILSSPCHCQWRRHYSLRLGDLSSRFFFVCSGALLCVYLLQGSFPPHQTRIGLAGLAELPHTVAMHADALHPYASLNGPPIITPSYQENLRDSTKYVTSWGGEAGWTNDVIAIMNLVYLGLITDRVPILPHHTSIHLDNAPRLPFSDVFDLPRLRRALDKPILDSIPDDLGCWSVWSSVQGDEKKPRWSPVPTKLNIDISYTQAPPWIKLFPGLKYDMHCTFWSLAALVLSRTQPLPSPQRHLSLPPFECESDYSPVWRDVGQHMRWTASLESLADQYIRQALGAKAKNSIPPFISVHARHSDFTIYCPRANPRCFAPLSAIAKQVEERNRIRVDHVFVTSDERNQMWWDQVAQMGWRTADHGRLKTEEAHGVW
;
A
#
# COMPACT_ATOMS: atom_id res chain seq x y z
N MET A 1 -47.55 -39.13 -31.89
CA MET A 1 -48.81 -39.62 -31.30
C MET A 1 -48.71 -39.55 -29.77
N SER A 2 -49.60 -38.75 -29.18
CA SER A 2 -50.08 -38.69 -27.77
C SER A 2 -49.08 -38.85 -26.62
N MET A 3 -48.68 -37.79 -25.89
CA MET A 3 -49.39 -37.08 -24.82
C MET A 3 -49.88 -37.95 -23.63
N SER A 4 -49.28 -37.71 -22.45
CA SER A 4 -50.00 -37.38 -21.21
C SER A 4 -49.04 -36.76 -20.16
N ASN A 5 -49.37 -35.54 -19.74
CA ASN A 5 -49.01 -34.85 -18.47
C ASN A 5 -50.33 -34.87 -17.62
N PRO A 6 -50.46 -34.47 -16.32
CA PRO A 6 -49.70 -33.45 -15.58
C PRO A 6 -49.57 -33.66 -14.03
N ARG A 7 -48.89 -32.73 -13.35
CA ARG A 7 -49.19 -32.13 -12.01
C ARG A 7 -48.15 -31.03 -11.75
N GLN A 8 -48.44 -29.74 -11.95
CA GLN A 8 -49.11 -28.78 -11.05
C GLN A 8 -48.52 -28.63 -9.64
N GLY A 9 -48.07 -27.40 -9.34
CA GLY A 9 -47.65 -26.94 -8.01
C GLY A 9 -47.01 -25.55 -8.05
N SER A 10 -47.84 -24.51 -8.12
CA SER A 10 -47.50 -23.08 -8.11
C SER A 10 -47.13 -22.53 -6.72
N ALA A 11 -46.33 -21.45 -6.68
CA ALA A 11 -46.66 -20.15 -6.05
C ALA A 11 -45.61 -19.51 -5.10
N ARG A 12 -45.24 -18.27 -5.47
CA ARG A 12 -45.20 -17.01 -4.69
C ARG A 12 -44.04 -16.70 -3.70
N CYS A 13 -43.47 -15.51 -3.94
CA CYS A 13 -42.80 -14.63 -2.97
C CYS A 13 -43.68 -14.31 -1.75
N ILE A 14 -43.06 -14.26 -0.56
CA ILE A 14 -43.45 -13.40 0.58
C ILE A 14 -42.17 -12.94 1.32
N LEU A 15 -42.12 -11.64 1.62
CA LEU A 15 -41.16 -10.91 2.45
C LEU A 15 -41.46 -11.03 3.96
N SER A 16 -40.42 -11.10 4.80
CA SER A 16 -40.33 -10.55 6.19
C SER A 16 -38.93 -10.87 6.78
N SER A 17 -37.95 -9.95 6.91
CA SER A 17 -37.69 -8.89 7.94
C SER A 17 -37.89 -9.32 9.42
N PRO A 18 -37.18 -8.73 10.42
CA PRO A 18 -35.83 -8.13 10.46
C PRO A 18 -35.00 -8.57 11.71
N CYS A 19 -33.68 -8.34 11.73
CA CYS A 19 -32.92 -8.32 12.99
C CYS A 19 -32.62 -6.86 13.39
N HIS A 20 -33.27 -6.44 14.47
CA HIS A 20 -32.96 -5.24 15.24
C HIS A 20 -31.61 -5.37 15.94
N CYS A 21 -30.74 -4.37 15.80
CA CYS A 21 -29.82 -4.00 16.87
C CYS A 21 -30.26 -2.66 17.43
N GLN A 22 -30.71 -2.71 18.68
CA GLN A 22 -31.15 -1.57 19.48
C GLN A 22 -30.00 -0.57 19.70
N TRP A 23 -30.35 0.70 19.54
CA TRP A 23 -29.63 1.82 20.12
C TRP A 23 -29.75 1.78 21.64
N ARG A 24 -28.63 1.66 22.36
CA ARG A 24 -28.53 2.20 23.72
C ARG A 24 -27.67 3.44 23.71
N ARG A 25 -28.33 4.58 23.94
CA ARG A 25 -27.71 5.83 24.37
C ARG A 25 -27.18 5.63 25.78
N HIS A 26 -25.87 5.76 25.95
CA HIS A 26 -25.33 6.40 27.14
C HIS A 26 -24.54 7.60 26.67
N TYR A 27 -25.12 8.79 26.89
CA TYR A 27 -24.38 10.03 26.86
C TYR A 27 -23.41 10.04 28.03
N SER A 28 -22.12 10.15 27.74
CA SER A 28 -21.20 10.86 28.62
C SER A 28 -20.29 11.69 27.72
N LEU A 29 -20.43 13.00 27.86
CA LEU A 29 -19.65 14.03 27.19
C LEU A 29 -18.16 13.83 27.47
N ARG A 30 -17.37 13.56 26.43
CA ARG A 30 -16.01 14.09 26.34
C ARG A 30 -15.78 14.63 24.93
N LEU A 31 -15.38 15.90 24.91
CA LEU A 31 -14.94 16.63 23.73
C LEU A 31 -13.70 15.97 23.12
N GLY A 32 -13.68 15.93 21.79
CA GLY A 32 -12.48 15.69 21.00
C GLY A 32 -12.39 14.27 20.46
N ASP A 33 -13.10 13.98 19.38
CA ASP A 33 -12.51 13.23 18.27
C ASP A 33 -13.31 13.42 16.97
N LEU A 34 -12.61 13.73 15.89
CA LEU A 34 -13.15 14.02 14.55
C LEU A 34 -12.54 13.01 13.58
N SER A 35 -12.89 11.73 13.72
CA SER A 35 -12.54 10.71 12.73
C SER A 35 -13.62 10.65 11.65
N SER A 36 -13.32 11.22 10.49
CA SER A 36 -14.03 10.90 9.24
C SER A 36 -13.69 9.46 8.90
N ARG A 37 -14.61 8.53 9.17
CA ARG A 37 -14.44 7.11 8.83
C ARG A 37 -14.51 6.92 7.31
N PHE A 38 -13.36 6.69 6.69
CA PHE A 38 -13.25 6.19 5.32
C PHE A 38 -13.15 4.66 5.36
N PHE A 39 -13.95 3.97 4.56
CA PHE A 39 -13.85 2.52 4.37
C PHE A 39 -12.67 2.24 3.43
N PHE A 40 -11.70 1.44 3.87
CA PHE A 40 -10.62 0.93 3.03
C PHE A 40 -10.70 -0.59 2.94
N VAL A 41 -10.53 -1.13 1.74
CA VAL A 41 -10.47 -2.57 1.51
C VAL A 41 -9.02 -3.02 1.71
N CYS A 42 -8.79 -3.95 2.63
CA CYS A 42 -7.52 -4.64 2.79
C CYS A 42 -7.12 -5.32 1.47
N SER A 43 -6.09 -4.78 0.83
CA SER A 43 -5.39 -5.43 -0.27
C SER A 43 -4.55 -6.56 0.30
N GLY A 44 -4.76 -7.77 -0.23
CA GLY A 44 -4.01 -8.96 0.15
C GLY A 44 -2.57 -8.83 -0.32
N ALA A 45 -1.70 -8.29 0.53
CA ALA A 45 -0.27 -8.30 0.30
C ALA A 45 0.27 -9.73 0.49
N LEU A 46 1.01 -10.23 -0.49
CA LEU A 46 1.81 -11.45 -0.39
C LEU A 46 3.04 -11.16 0.50
N LEU A 47 3.53 -12.16 1.23
CA LEU A 47 4.69 -11.99 2.11
C LEU A 47 5.82 -12.92 1.68
N CYS A 48 6.96 -12.36 1.27
CA CYS A 48 8.16 -13.15 0.99
C CYS A 48 9.16 -13.02 2.14
N VAL A 49 9.57 -14.18 2.67
CA VAL A 49 10.50 -14.27 3.79
C VAL A 49 11.73 -15.04 3.32
N TYR A 50 12.86 -14.35 3.23
CA TYR A 50 14.13 -15.01 2.95
C TYR A 50 14.67 -15.73 4.19
N LEU A 51 14.91 -17.04 4.06
CA LEU A 51 15.62 -17.85 5.04
C LEU A 51 16.86 -18.43 4.36
N LEU A 52 17.99 -17.74 4.43
CA LEU A 52 19.28 -18.33 4.10
C LEU A 52 19.67 -19.29 5.23
N GLN A 53 19.43 -20.59 5.04
CA GLN A 53 20.04 -21.63 5.87
C GLN A 53 21.28 -22.13 5.13
N GLY A 54 22.43 -21.54 5.43
CA GLY A 54 23.71 -21.93 4.85
C GLY A 54 24.18 -23.28 5.40
N SER A 55 24.40 -24.25 4.51
CA SER A 55 25.20 -25.45 4.78
C SER A 55 25.80 -25.96 3.47
N PHE A 56 26.97 -25.45 3.07
CA PHE A 56 27.79 -26.06 2.01
C PHE A 56 29.30 -25.89 2.31
N PRO A 57 30.14 -26.84 1.82
CA PRO A 57 31.49 -27.11 2.33
C PRO A 57 32.55 -26.15 1.75
N PRO A 58 33.78 -26.13 2.29
CA PRO A 58 34.79 -25.18 1.87
C PRO A 58 35.40 -25.64 0.54
N HIS A 59 35.12 -24.91 -0.55
CA HIS A 59 35.96 -24.98 -1.74
C HIS A 59 36.88 -23.75 -1.78
N GLN A 60 38.15 -24.00 -1.46
CA GLN A 60 39.26 -23.12 -1.78
C GLN A 60 39.42 -23.07 -3.31
N THR A 61 39.31 -21.87 -3.88
CA THR A 61 39.96 -21.58 -5.16
C THR A 61 40.63 -20.21 -5.05
N ARG A 62 41.97 -20.22 -4.93
CA ARG A 62 42.81 -19.06 -5.18
C ARG A 62 42.75 -18.76 -6.67
N ILE A 63 42.27 -17.57 -7.04
CA ILE A 63 42.51 -16.98 -8.36
C ILE A 63 43.32 -15.70 -8.14
N GLY A 64 44.47 -15.63 -8.82
CA GLY A 64 45.44 -14.55 -8.69
C GLY A 64 44.91 -13.24 -9.24
N LEU A 65 45.06 -12.17 -8.44
CA LEU A 65 44.85 -10.79 -8.84
C LEU A 65 46.16 -10.23 -9.40
N ALA A 66 46.19 -9.96 -10.69
CA ALA A 66 47.16 -9.07 -11.29
C ALA A 66 46.45 -8.14 -12.28
N GLY A 67 46.44 -6.84 -11.97
CA GLY A 67 46.19 -5.78 -12.94
C GLY A 67 44.74 -5.29 -13.05
N LEU A 68 44.28 -4.51 -12.06
CA LEU A 68 43.30 -3.46 -12.32
C LEU A 68 43.84 -2.15 -11.74
N ALA A 69 43.96 -1.18 -12.64
CA ALA A 69 44.40 0.18 -12.36
C ALA A 69 43.49 0.86 -11.32
N GLU A 70 44.11 1.63 -10.44
CA GLU A 70 43.46 2.39 -9.38
C GLU A 70 42.48 3.41 -9.98
N LEU A 71 41.18 3.20 -9.75
CA LEU A 71 40.17 4.25 -9.92
C LEU A 71 40.22 5.16 -8.68
N PRO A 72 40.38 6.49 -8.85
CA PRO A 72 40.44 7.40 -7.72
C PRO A 72 39.01 7.82 -7.35
N HIS A 73 38.39 7.16 -6.36
CA HIS A 73 37.34 7.73 -5.48
C HIS A 73 37.03 6.76 -4.34
N THR A 74 37.99 6.47 -3.47
CA THR A 74 37.70 6.08 -2.10
C THR A 74 37.26 7.32 -1.33
N VAL A 75 36.02 7.77 -1.57
CA VAL A 75 35.30 8.53 -0.55
C VAL A 75 35.21 7.58 0.62
N ALA A 76 35.90 7.89 1.72
CA ALA A 76 35.68 7.24 3.00
C ALA A 76 34.20 7.46 3.34
N MET A 77 33.35 6.53 2.91
CA MET A 77 31.96 6.49 3.30
C MET A 77 31.99 6.37 4.80
N HIS A 78 31.68 7.45 5.50
CA HIS A 78 31.29 7.36 6.89
C HIS A 78 30.31 6.19 6.99
N ALA A 79 30.58 5.28 7.92
CA ALA A 79 29.80 4.08 8.17
C ALA A 79 28.40 4.46 8.68
N ASP A 80 27.60 5.11 7.84
CA ASP A 80 26.19 5.30 8.05
C ASP A 80 25.56 3.90 8.01
N ALA A 81 25.25 3.38 9.19
CA ALA A 81 24.66 2.06 9.37
C ALA A 81 23.29 1.94 8.67
N LEU A 82 22.67 3.07 8.33
CA LEU A 82 21.41 3.14 7.62
C LEU A 82 21.59 3.24 6.10
N HIS A 83 22.81 3.46 5.61
CA HIS A 83 23.10 3.49 4.19
C HIS A 83 22.81 2.12 3.56
N PRO A 84 22.23 2.04 2.35
CA PRO A 84 21.93 0.76 1.69
C PRO A 84 23.11 -0.23 1.68
N TYR A 85 24.33 0.28 1.49
CA TYR A 85 25.55 -0.53 1.47
C TYR A 85 25.90 -1.17 2.81
N ALA A 86 25.34 -0.71 3.94
CA ALA A 86 25.45 -1.42 5.21
C ALA A 86 24.71 -2.77 5.19
N SER A 87 23.78 -2.96 4.26
CA SER A 87 23.02 -4.19 4.05
C SER A 87 23.31 -4.84 2.69
N LEU A 88 24.35 -4.45 1.98
CA LEU A 88 24.75 -5.04 0.70
C LEU A 88 26.24 -5.42 0.69
N ASN A 89 26.64 -6.40 -0.12
CA ASN A 89 28.03 -6.82 -0.29
C ASN A 89 28.86 -5.75 -1.03
N GLY A 90 28.21 -4.95 -1.87
CA GLY A 90 28.82 -3.81 -2.56
C GLY A 90 27.79 -2.91 -3.26
N PRO A 91 28.25 -1.97 -4.09
CA PRO A 91 27.37 -1.15 -4.92
C PRO A 91 26.51 -2.01 -5.88
N PRO A 92 25.24 -1.68 -6.12
CA PRO A 92 24.29 -2.47 -6.91
C PRO A 92 24.67 -2.72 -8.38
N ILE A 93 25.75 -2.12 -8.89
CA ILE A 93 26.14 -2.15 -10.30
C ILE A 93 27.05 -3.37 -10.62
N ILE A 94 27.55 -4.10 -9.61
CA ILE A 94 28.64 -5.06 -9.79
C ILE A 94 28.16 -6.54 -9.87
N THR A 95 26.93 -6.87 -9.51
CA THR A 95 26.45 -8.27 -9.53
C THR A 95 25.41 -8.55 -10.62
N PRO A 96 25.50 -9.69 -11.34
CA PRO A 96 24.49 -10.12 -12.32
C PRO A 96 23.09 -10.33 -11.73
N SER A 97 22.98 -10.64 -10.44
CA SER A 97 21.71 -10.72 -9.70
C SER A 97 21.72 -9.82 -8.47
N TYR A 98 20.57 -9.20 -8.16
CA TYR A 98 20.39 -8.41 -6.93
C TYR A 98 20.54 -9.29 -5.68
N GLN A 99 20.17 -10.57 -5.76
CA GLN A 99 20.26 -11.53 -4.67
C GLN A 99 21.70 -11.75 -4.22
N GLU A 100 22.65 -11.84 -5.15
CA GLU A 100 24.08 -12.04 -4.86
C GLU A 100 24.69 -10.84 -4.13
N ASN A 101 24.06 -9.67 -4.22
CA ASN A 101 24.51 -8.49 -3.50
C ASN A 101 23.95 -8.40 -2.07
N LEU A 102 23.03 -9.27 -1.67
CA LEU A 102 22.52 -9.31 -0.30
C LEU A 102 23.57 -9.94 0.64
N ARG A 103 23.71 -9.39 1.85
CA ARG A 103 24.62 -9.93 2.86
C ARG A 103 24.02 -11.17 3.50
N ASP A 104 24.77 -12.27 3.52
CA ASP A 104 24.35 -13.51 4.18
C ASP A 104 24.06 -13.36 5.68
N SER A 105 24.74 -12.43 6.35
CA SER A 105 24.55 -12.14 7.77
C SER A 105 23.29 -11.31 8.06
N THR A 106 22.61 -10.83 7.04
CA THR A 106 21.46 -9.94 7.16
C THR A 106 20.19 -10.67 6.75
N LYS A 107 19.11 -10.44 7.49
CA LYS A 107 17.79 -10.98 7.17
C LYS A 107 16.97 -9.93 6.45
N TYR A 108 16.29 -10.34 5.39
CA TYR A 108 15.47 -9.45 4.57
C TYR A 108 14.02 -9.90 4.57
N VAL A 109 13.13 -8.95 4.28
CA VAL A 109 11.72 -9.19 4.01
C VAL A 109 11.31 -8.35 2.80
N THR A 110 10.55 -8.96 1.91
CA THR A 110 10.08 -8.27 0.70
C THR A 110 8.68 -8.73 0.31
N SER A 111 8.08 -7.98 -0.59
CA SER A 111 6.82 -8.25 -1.27
C SER A 111 6.87 -7.49 -2.59
N TRP A 112 5.94 -7.76 -3.50
CA TRP A 112 5.73 -6.94 -4.68
C TRP A 112 4.34 -6.32 -4.63
N GLY A 113 4.25 -5.05 -5.03
CA GLY A 113 3.00 -4.31 -5.15
C GLY A 113 2.30 -4.60 -6.47
N GLY A 114 1.41 -3.69 -6.88
CA GLY A 114 0.81 -3.65 -8.20
C GLY A 114 -0.30 -4.66 -8.42
N GLU A 115 -1.04 -5.01 -7.38
CA GLU A 115 -2.22 -5.89 -7.49
C GLU A 115 -3.54 -5.11 -7.45
N ALA A 116 -3.49 -3.80 -7.23
CA ALA A 116 -4.63 -2.93 -7.10
C ALA A 116 -4.25 -1.48 -7.46
N GLY A 117 -5.00 -0.48 -6.97
CA GLY A 117 -4.67 0.93 -7.15
C GLY A 117 -3.57 1.44 -6.21
N TRP A 118 -3.00 2.60 -6.55
CA TRP A 118 -1.90 3.28 -5.84
C TRP A 118 -1.96 3.22 -4.30
N THR A 119 -3.09 3.60 -3.69
CA THR A 119 -3.22 3.63 -2.23
C THR A 119 -3.03 2.26 -1.59
N ASN A 120 -3.45 1.19 -2.26
CA ASN A 120 -3.26 -0.17 -1.77
C ASN A 120 -1.77 -0.53 -1.72
N ASP A 121 -1.01 -0.16 -2.74
CA ASP A 121 0.43 -0.40 -2.78
C ASP A 121 1.14 0.37 -1.67
N VAL A 122 0.77 1.64 -1.45
CA VAL A 122 1.32 2.45 -0.37
C VAL A 122 1.06 1.80 1.00
N ILE A 123 -0.17 1.33 1.26
CA ILE A 123 -0.51 0.64 2.52
C ILE A 123 0.24 -0.70 2.63
N ALA A 124 0.33 -1.47 1.54
CA ALA A 124 1.07 -2.74 1.52
C ALA A 124 2.56 -2.52 1.82
N ILE A 125 3.16 -1.44 1.30
CA ILE A 125 4.54 -1.06 1.60
C ILE A 125 4.69 -0.64 3.07
N MET A 126 3.74 0.14 3.62
CA MET A 126 3.74 0.47 5.05
C MET A 126 3.72 -0.81 5.90
N ASN A 127 2.85 -1.76 5.56
CA ASN A 127 2.74 -3.05 6.23
C ASN A 127 4.05 -3.84 6.13
N LEU A 128 4.70 -3.85 4.96
CA LEU A 128 5.98 -4.54 4.73
C LEU A 128 7.11 -3.95 5.59
N VAL A 129 7.22 -2.62 5.63
CA VAL A 129 8.22 -1.93 6.48
C VAL A 129 7.96 -2.27 7.94
N TYR A 130 6.71 -2.15 8.40
CA TYR A 130 6.36 -2.47 9.79
C TYR A 130 6.69 -3.93 10.14
N LEU A 131 6.42 -4.86 9.23
CA LEU A 131 6.80 -6.25 9.42
C LEU A 131 8.32 -6.44 9.52
N GLY A 132 9.10 -5.71 8.72
CA GLY A 132 10.56 -5.68 8.84
C GLY A 132 11.04 -5.14 10.19
N LEU A 133 10.37 -4.13 10.74
CA LEU A 133 10.67 -3.62 12.07
C LEU A 133 10.45 -4.69 13.15
N ILE A 134 9.28 -5.31 13.19
CA ILE A 134 8.94 -6.28 14.26
C ILE A 134 9.62 -7.65 14.11
N THR A 135 10.19 -7.95 12.95
CA THR A 135 10.93 -9.21 12.72
C THR A 135 12.45 -9.04 12.69
N ASP A 136 12.93 -7.81 12.93
CA ASP A 136 14.32 -7.41 12.80
C ASP A 136 14.94 -7.78 11.44
N ARG A 137 14.25 -7.37 10.37
CA ARG A 137 14.66 -7.59 8.98
C ARG A 137 14.76 -6.28 8.23
N VAL A 138 15.66 -6.24 7.27
CA VAL A 138 15.80 -5.12 6.32
C VAL A 138 14.67 -5.22 5.30
N PRO A 139 13.73 -4.26 5.27
CA PRO A 139 12.70 -4.24 4.24
C PRO A 139 13.32 -3.93 2.88
N ILE A 140 12.94 -4.71 1.88
CA ILE A 140 13.27 -4.46 0.48
C ILE A 140 11.98 -4.03 -0.20
N LEU A 141 11.89 -2.74 -0.54
CA LEU A 141 10.69 -2.12 -1.06
C LEU A 141 10.53 -2.39 -2.56
N PRO A 142 9.32 -2.78 -2.99
CA PRO A 142 9.03 -2.88 -4.40
C PRO A 142 8.84 -1.51 -5.03
N HIS A 143 9.15 -1.44 -6.33
CA HIS A 143 8.69 -0.35 -7.16
C HIS A 143 7.16 -0.37 -7.25
N HIS A 144 6.56 0.81 -7.34
CA HIS A 144 5.17 0.95 -7.69
C HIS A 144 4.96 0.59 -9.17
N THR A 145 3.89 -0.15 -9.43
CA THR A 145 3.52 -0.52 -10.80
C THR A 145 2.02 -0.33 -10.99
N SER A 146 1.63 0.27 -12.10
CA SER A 146 0.21 0.45 -12.40
C SER A 146 -0.38 -0.79 -13.09
N ILE A 147 -1.57 -1.19 -12.63
CA ILE A 147 -2.47 -2.10 -13.34
C ILE A 147 -3.56 -1.36 -14.11
N HIS A 148 -3.71 -0.05 -13.85
CA HIS A 148 -4.72 0.80 -14.47
C HIS A 148 -4.20 1.49 -15.73
N LEU A 149 -2.88 1.49 -15.93
CA LEU A 149 -2.19 2.09 -17.07
C LEU A 149 -1.37 1.03 -17.78
N ASP A 150 -1.64 0.84 -19.07
CA ASP A 150 -0.86 -0.03 -19.93
C ASP A 150 0.53 0.58 -20.17
N ASN A 151 1.56 -0.26 -20.14
CA ASN A 151 2.96 0.14 -20.42
C ASN A 151 3.52 1.27 -19.53
N ALA A 152 2.87 1.60 -18.41
CA ALA A 152 3.45 2.53 -17.45
C ALA A 152 4.78 1.99 -16.91
N PRO A 153 5.83 2.84 -16.83
CA PRO A 153 7.10 2.48 -16.25
C PRO A 153 6.93 2.15 -14.76
N ARG A 154 7.91 1.44 -14.23
CA ARG A 154 8.01 1.17 -12.80
C ARG A 154 8.48 2.44 -12.12
N LEU A 155 7.83 2.81 -11.03
CA LEU A 155 8.18 3.99 -10.25
C LEU A 155 8.87 3.54 -8.96
N PRO A 156 10.20 3.74 -8.84
CA PRO A 156 10.95 3.44 -7.61
C PRO A 156 10.32 4.11 -6.39
N PHE A 157 10.42 3.46 -5.23
CA PHE A 157 9.88 4.03 -4.00
C PHE A 157 10.57 5.36 -3.66
N SER A 158 11.88 5.45 -3.87
CA SER A 158 12.70 6.62 -3.57
C SER A 158 12.41 7.83 -4.47
N ASP A 159 11.78 7.63 -5.63
CA ASP A 159 11.36 8.73 -6.50
C ASP A 159 10.12 9.44 -5.92
N VAL A 160 9.36 8.73 -5.09
CA VAL A 160 8.10 9.17 -4.53
C VAL A 160 8.25 9.65 -3.09
N PHE A 161 8.95 8.87 -2.28
CA PHE A 161 9.13 9.14 -0.86
C PHE A 161 10.62 9.36 -0.53
N ASP A 162 10.89 10.28 0.40
CA ASP A 162 12.22 10.56 0.92
C ASP A 162 12.73 9.39 1.77
N LEU A 163 13.31 8.41 1.09
CA LEU A 163 13.83 7.18 1.68
C LEU A 163 14.99 7.43 2.67
N PRO A 164 15.96 8.33 2.43
CA PRO A 164 16.95 8.71 3.44
C PRO A 164 16.35 9.27 4.72
N ARG A 165 15.28 10.07 4.63
CA ARG A 165 14.55 10.55 5.81
C ARG A 165 13.81 9.43 6.51
N LEU A 166 13.15 8.54 5.77
CA LEU A 166 12.44 7.40 6.35
C LEU A 166 13.40 6.49 7.13
N ARG A 167 14.55 6.11 6.56
CA ARG A 167 15.57 5.29 7.23
C ARG A 167 16.02 5.89 8.56
N ARG A 168 16.31 7.20 8.58
CA ARG A 168 16.71 7.92 9.80
C ARG A 168 15.59 7.99 10.84
N ALA A 169 14.35 8.20 10.40
CA ALA A 169 13.21 8.28 11.30
C ALA A 169 12.91 6.92 11.97
N LEU A 170 13.15 5.82 11.26
CA LEU A 170 12.90 4.46 11.73
C LEU A 170 14.12 3.78 12.34
N ASP A 171 15.30 4.43 12.28
CA ASP A 171 16.59 3.85 12.63
C ASP A 171 16.79 2.45 12.02
N LYS A 172 16.41 2.31 10.74
CA LYS A 172 16.42 1.03 10.02
C LYS A 172 16.98 1.20 8.61
N PRO A 173 17.94 0.36 8.17
CA PRO A 173 18.24 0.28 6.75
C PRO A 173 17.02 -0.28 6.00
N ILE A 174 16.75 0.30 4.84
CA ILE A 174 15.64 -0.05 3.95
C ILE A 174 16.18 -0.01 2.53
N LEU A 175 15.90 -1.01 1.71
CA LEU A 175 16.37 -1.09 0.33
C LEU A 175 15.23 -0.77 -0.66
N ASP A 176 15.58 -0.28 -1.84
CA ASP A 176 14.63 0.06 -2.91
C ASP A 176 15.10 -0.59 -4.22
N SER A 177 14.67 -1.84 -4.43
CA SER A 177 14.93 -2.66 -5.61
C SER A 177 14.34 -4.05 -5.37
N ILE A 178 13.87 -4.75 -6.40
CA ILE A 178 13.24 -6.06 -6.23
C ILE A 178 14.25 -7.17 -6.62
N PRO A 179 14.40 -8.23 -5.82
CA PRO A 179 15.23 -9.38 -6.17
C PRO A 179 14.72 -10.14 -7.40
N ASP A 180 15.63 -10.79 -8.13
CA ASP A 180 15.31 -11.51 -9.38
C ASP A 180 14.62 -12.86 -9.14
N ASP A 181 15.11 -13.68 -8.21
CA ASP A 181 14.56 -15.01 -7.89
C ASP A 181 14.08 -15.09 -6.43
N LEU A 182 12.85 -15.58 -6.23
CA LEU A 182 12.15 -15.48 -4.94
C LEU A 182 11.39 -16.77 -4.54
N GLY A 183 11.62 -17.23 -3.31
CA GLY A 183 10.74 -18.17 -2.61
C GLY A 183 9.84 -17.45 -1.63
N CYS A 184 8.52 -17.66 -1.72
CA CYS A 184 7.55 -16.82 -1.02
C CYS A 184 6.45 -17.60 -0.30
N TRP A 185 5.97 -17.01 0.80
CA TRP A 185 4.76 -17.44 1.45
C TRP A 185 3.56 -16.74 0.80
N SER A 186 2.63 -17.53 0.29
CA SER A 186 1.35 -17.02 -0.19
C SER A 186 0.41 -16.84 1.01
N VAL A 187 0.31 -15.60 1.50
CA VAL A 187 -0.69 -15.20 2.50
C VAL A 187 -2.10 -15.29 1.90
N TRP A 188 -2.24 -14.89 0.63
CA TRP A 188 -3.53 -14.87 -0.08
C TRP A 188 -4.21 -16.24 -0.10
N SER A 189 -3.49 -17.29 -0.49
CA SER A 189 -4.03 -18.66 -0.56
C SER A 189 -4.42 -19.23 0.81
N SER A 190 -3.96 -18.61 1.90
CA SER A 190 -4.31 -18.98 3.27
C SER A 190 -5.51 -18.22 3.78
N VAL A 191 -5.62 -16.93 3.43
CA VAL A 191 -6.76 -16.10 3.85
C VAL A 191 -7.98 -16.32 2.96
N GLN A 192 -7.80 -16.65 1.68
CA GLN A 192 -8.91 -16.98 0.78
C GLN A 192 -9.41 -18.41 0.94
N GLY A 193 -10.71 -18.53 1.22
CA GLY A 193 -11.37 -19.82 1.38
C GLY A 193 -11.40 -20.64 0.09
N ASP A 194 -11.69 -19.97 -1.04
CA ASP A 194 -12.01 -20.61 -2.31
C ASP A 194 -10.85 -20.54 -3.34
N GLU A 195 -9.78 -19.78 -3.06
CA GLU A 195 -8.61 -19.65 -3.93
C GLU A 195 -7.35 -20.26 -3.26
N LYS A 196 -6.85 -21.37 -3.81
CA LYS A 196 -5.66 -22.08 -3.29
C LYS A 196 -4.35 -21.68 -3.97
N LYS A 197 -4.42 -20.73 -4.88
CA LYS A 197 -3.26 -20.17 -5.59
C LYS A 197 -2.92 -18.80 -4.99
N PRO A 198 -1.68 -18.32 -5.17
CA PRO A 198 -1.35 -16.92 -4.90
C PRO A 198 -2.30 -16.00 -5.66
N ARG A 199 -2.47 -14.77 -5.16
CA ARG A 199 -3.25 -13.76 -5.85
C ARG A 199 -2.65 -13.54 -7.23
N TRP A 200 -3.51 -13.51 -8.25
CA TRP A 200 -3.05 -13.18 -9.59
C TRP A 200 -2.49 -11.75 -9.62
N SER A 201 -1.30 -11.59 -10.17
CA SER A 201 -0.63 -10.31 -10.37
C SER A 201 0.13 -10.32 -11.69
N PRO A 202 0.09 -9.24 -12.49
CA PRO A 202 0.92 -9.11 -13.68
C PRO A 202 2.37 -8.74 -13.34
N VAL A 203 2.65 -8.37 -12.09
CA VAL A 203 3.93 -7.81 -11.66
C VAL A 203 5.09 -8.80 -11.78
N PRO A 204 4.98 -10.07 -11.32
CA PRO A 204 6.05 -11.06 -11.53
C PRO A 204 6.51 -11.15 -12.98
N THR A 205 5.55 -11.18 -13.93
CA THR A 205 5.86 -11.19 -15.36
C THR A 205 6.50 -9.89 -15.84
N LYS A 206 5.97 -8.72 -15.42
CA LYS A 206 6.53 -7.41 -15.78
C LYS A 206 7.96 -7.21 -15.24
N LEU A 207 8.26 -7.85 -14.11
CA LEU A 207 9.56 -7.77 -13.44
C LEU A 207 10.51 -8.90 -13.83
N ASN A 208 10.05 -9.87 -14.63
CA ASN A 208 10.78 -11.09 -14.95
C ASN A 208 11.29 -11.82 -13.69
N ILE A 209 10.45 -11.88 -12.65
CA ILE A 209 10.76 -12.56 -11.40
C ILE A 209 10.25 -14.00 -11.50
N ASP A 210 11.14 -14.97 -11.28
CA ASP A 210 10.74 -16.36 -11.09
C ASP A 210 10.39 -16.60 -9.62
N ILE A 211 9.16 -17.04 -9.37
CA ILE A 211 8.59 -17.11 -8.02
C ILE A 211 8.06 -18.50 -7.74
N SER A 212 8.59 -19.09 -6.68
CA SER A 212 8.02 -20.29 -6.06
C SER A 212 7.15 -19.92 -4.86
N TYR A 213 6.00 -20.57 -4.75
CA TYR A 213 5.01 -20.26 -3.73
C TYR A 213 4.79 -21.42 -2.78
N THR A 214 4.81 -21.11 -1.48
CA THR A 214 4.37 -22.01 -0.41
C THR A 214 3.13 -21.40 0.25
N GLN A 215 2.03 -22.14 0.35
CA GLN A 215 0.85 -21.66 1.07
C GLN A 215 1.20 -21.41 2.54
N ALA A 216 0.88 -20.23 3.07
CA ALA A 216 1.13 -19.94 4.47
C ALA A 216 0.19 -20.75 5.39
N PRO A 217 0.59 -21.05 6.63
CA PRO A 217 -0.28 -21.83 7.51
C PRO A 217 -1.62 -21.13 7.82
N PRO A 218 -2.73 -21.86 7.96
CA PRO A 218 -4.05 -21.25 8.21
C PRO A 218 -4.17 -20.42 9.49
N TRP A 219 -3.28 -20.65 10.47
CA TRP A 219 -3.27 -19.92 11.74
C TRP A 219 -2.84 -18.44 11.60
N ILE A 220 -2.40 -18.01 10.41
CA ILE A 220 -2.11 -16.59 10.18
C ILE A 220 -3.36 -15.71 10.08
N LYS A 221 -4.54 -16.32 9.87
CA LYS A 221 -5.82 -15.61 9.81
C LYS A 221 -6.09 -14.84 11.09
N LEU A 222 -6.78 -13.71 10.97
CA LEU A 222 -7.27 -12.97 12.12
C LEU A 222 -8.30 -13.80 12.91
N PHE A 223 -9.21 -14.46 12.18
CA PHE A 223 -10.21 -15.37 12.73
C PHE A 223 -10.07 -16.76 12.10
N PRO A 224 -9.21 -17.63 12.67
CA PRO A 224 -9.07 -19.01 12.19
C PRO A 224 -10.42 -19.74 12.12
N GLY A 225 -10.69 -20.40 10.99
CA GLY A 225 -11.95 -21.11 10.75
C GLY A 225 -13.09 -20.28 10.15
N LEU A 226 -12.99 -18.95 10.15
CA LEU A 226 -13.96 -18.12 9.43
C LEU A 226 -13.63 -18.14 7.93
N LYS A 227 -14.49 -18.82 7.15
CA LYS A 227 -14.26 -19.06 5.71
C LYS A 227 -13.95 -17.79 4.93
N TYR A 228 -14.68 -16.71 5.22
CA TYR A 228 -14.61 -15.44 4.51
C TYR A 228 -13.74 -14.38 5.21
N ASP A 229 -12.98 -14.76 6.24
CA ASP A 229 -11.99 -13.84 6.79
C ASP A 229 -10.79 -13.74 5.85
N MET A 230 -10.64 -12.58 5.22
CA MET A 230 -9.55 -12.27 4.30
C MET A 230 -8.38 -11.56 5.00
N HIS A 231 -8.41 -11.45 6.34
CA HIS A 231 -7.40 -10.75 7.11
C HIS A 231 -6.40 -11.72 7.72
N CYS A 232 -5.19 -11.22 7.89
CA CYS A 232 -4.14 -11.88 8.65
C CYS A 232 -3.59 -10.91 9.70
N THR A 233 -2.72 -11.43 10.57
CA THR A 233 -2.17 -10.65 11.67
C THR A 233 -0.68 -10.45 11.53
N PHE A 234 -0.18 -9.26 11.85
CA PHE A 234 1.27 -8.99 11.82
C PHE A 234 2.05 -9.93 12.73
N TRP A 235 1.54 -10.23 13.92
CA TRP A 235 2.23 -11.12 14.86
C TRP A 235 2.24 -12.58 14.40
N SER A 236 1.18 -13.04 13.74
CA SER A 236 1.17 -14.37 13.12
C SER A 236 2.15 -14.42 11.94
N LEU A 237 2.17 -13.39 11.09
CA LEU A 237 3.16 -13.29 10.02
C LEU A 237 4.59 -13.24 10.59
N ALA A 238 4.82 -12.47 11.64
CA ALA A 238 6.10 -12.41 12.33
C ALA A 238 6.49 -13.77 12.93
N ALA A 239 5.57 -14.51 13.52
CA ALA A 239 5.82 -15.86 14.03
C ALA A 239 6.22 -16.83 12.90
N LEU A 240 5.63 -16.70 11.71
CA LEU A 240 6.01 -17.50 10.54
C LEU A 240 7.45 -17.19 10.11
N VAL A 241 7.82 -15.92 10.19
CA VAL A 241 9.15 -15.39 9.83
C VAL A 241 10.23 -15.74 10.86
N LEU A 242 9.84 -15.84 12.13
CA LEU A 242 10.71 -16.06 13.30
C LEU A 242 10.79 -17.52 13.73
N SER A 243 9.96 -18.40 13.15
CA SER A 243 9.80 -19.80 13.52
C SER A 243 11.12 -20.56 13.64
N ARG A 244 11.62 -20.62 14.89
CA ARG A 244 11.83 -21.88 15.62
C ARG A 244 11.05 -21.99 16.94
N THR A 245 10.26 -21.00 17.35
CA THR A 245 9.41 -21.10 18.55
C THR A 245 8.17 -20.21 18.43
N GLN A 246 7.02 -20.71 18.88
CA GLN A 246 5.81 -19.91 18.99
C GLN A 246 5.91 -18.96 20.20
N PRO A 247 5.45 -17.71 20.08
CA PRO A 247 5.40 -16.80 21.23
C PRO A 247 4.46 -17.36 22.31
N LEU A 248 4.98 -17.45 23.54
CA LEU A 248 4.20 -17.86 24.71
C LEU A 248 3.37 -16.66 25.24
N PRO A 249 2.16 -16.88 25.75
CA PRO A 249 1.34 -15.82 26.34
C PRO A 249 2.05 -15.15 27.53
N SER A 250 1.72 -13.89 27.80
CA SER A 250 2.37 -13.11 28.87
C SER A 250 2.35 -13.88 30.22
N PRO A 251 3.48 -14.05 30.93
CA PRO A 251 3.56 -14.92 32.10
C PRO A 251 2.61 -14.55 33.25
N GLN A 252 2.34 -13.26 33.46
CA GLN A 252 1.55 -12.80 34.61
C GLN A 252 0.04 -12.66 34.34
N ARG A 253 -0.38 -12.46 33.09
CA ARG A 253 -1.78 -12.16 32.76
C ARG A 253 -2.41 -13.10 31.73
N HIS A 254 -1.62 -14.01 31.14
CA HIS A 254 -2.02 -14.89 30.05
C HIS A 254 -2.79 -14.17 28.90
N LEU A 255 -2.53 -12.87 28.71
CA LEU A 255 -3.23 -12.07 27.72
C LEU A 255 -2.58 -12.29 26.35
N SER A 256 -3.37 -12.78 25.40
CA SER A 256 -3.11 -12.62 23.97
C SER A 256 -3.86 -11.38 23.52
N LEU A 257 -3.15 -10.31 23.16
CA LEU A 257 -3.80 -9.12 22.62
C LEU A 257 -4.42 -9.47 21.26
N PRO A 258 -5.67 -9.06 20.99
CA PRO A 258 -6.29 -9.27 19.70
C PRO A 258 -5.46 -8.55 18.61
N PRO A 259 -5.32 -9.15 17.42
CA PRO A 259 -4.59 -8.53 16.33
C PRO A 259 -5.44 -7.46 15.65
N PHE A 260 -5.23 -6.23 16.07
CA PHE A 260 -5.59 -4.99 15.38
C PHE A 260 -4.40 -4.62 14.46
N GLU A 261 -4.44 -3.89 13.34
CA GLU A 261 -5.40 -3.00 12.69
C GLU A 261 -4.65 -2.37 11.51
N CYS A 262 -5.30 -2.19 10.36
CA CYS A 262 -4.87 -1.15 9.39
C CYS A 262 -5.95 -0.07 9.21
N GLU A 263 -7.19 -0.32 9.63
CA GLU A 263 -8.34 0.56 9.37
C GLU A 263 -8.57 1.65 10.44
N SER A 264 -7.73 1.69 11.48
CA SER A 264 -7.86 2.65 12.57
C SER A 264 -6.67 3.60 12.64
N ASP A 265 -6.94 4.85 13.04
CA ASP A 265 -5.93 5.92 13.16
C ASP A 265 -4.81 5.61 14.18
N TYR A 266 -5.03 4.62 15.05
CA TYR A 266 -4.06 4.09 16.01
C TYR A 266 -3.38 2.80 15.55
N SER A 267 -3.56 2.42 14.28
CA SER A 267 -2.83 1.33 13.65
C SER A 267 -1.32 1.53 13.85
N PRO A 268 -0.59 0.52 14.36
CA PRO A 268 0.85 0.64 14.54
C PRO A 268 1.57 0.84 13.20
N VAL A 269 0.97 0.43 12.08
CA VAL A 269 1.50 0.69 10.75
C VAL A 269 1.51 2.19 10.44
N TRP A 270 0.40 2.89 10.66
CA TRP A 270 0.34 4.33 10.43
C TRP A 270 1.22 5.10 11.41
N ARG A 271 1.12 4.75 12.69
CA ARG A 271 1.87 5.38 13.77
C ARG A 271 3.38 5.15 13.65
N ASP A 272 3.82 3.94 13.36
CA ASP A 272 5.25 3.60 13.43
C ASP A 272 5.94 3.70 12.06
N VAL A 273 5.19 3.76 10.95
CA VAL A 273 5.76 3.88 9.60
C VAL A 273 5.12 5.02 8.80
N GLY A 274 3.80 5.00 8.63
CA GLY A 274 3.10 5.86 7.67
C GLY A 274 3.37 7.36 7.85
N GLN A 275 3.37 7.87 9.08
CA GLN A 275 3.65 9.28 9.37
C GLN A 275 5.08 9.74 9.02
N HIS A 276 6.00 8.80 8.79
CA HIS A 276 7.40 9.04 8.43
C HIS A 276 7.64 8.97 6.91
N MET A 277 6.70 8.42 6.13
CA MET A 277 6.75 8.42 4.68
C MET A 277 6.41 9.82 4.15
N ARG A 278 7.45 10.61 3.92
CA ARG A 278 7.33 11.96 3.37
C ARG A 278 7.59 11.94 1.87
N TRP A 279 6.83 12.73 1.13
CA TRP A 279 7.06 12.90 -0.31
C TRP A 279 8.45 13.47 -0.56
N THR A 280 9.01 13.18 -1.73
CA THR A 280 10.22 13.83 -2.20
C THR A 280 9.98 15.33 -2.42
N ALA A 281 11.02 16.15 -2.23
CA ALA A 281 10.92 17.59 -2.44
C ALA A 281 10.52 17.94 -3.89
N SER A 282 10.88 17.11 -4.87
CA SER A 282 10.47 17.24 -6.26
C SER A 282 8.95 17.06 -6.43
N LEU A 283 8.36 16.04 -5.83
CA LEU A 283 6.91 15.82 -5.88
C LEU A 283 6.14 16.89 -5.10
N GLU A 284 6.63 17.32 -3.93
CA GLU A 284 6.03 18.44 -3.20
C GLU A 284 6.05 19.71 -4.06
N SER A 285 7.17 20.01 -4.71
CA SER A 285 7.30 21.16 -5.61
C SER A 285 6.38 21.08 -6.82
N LEU A 286 6.19 19.88 -7.37
CA LEU A 286 5.28 19.64 -8.49
C LEU A 286 3.82 19.85 -8.07
N ALA A 287 3.40 19.29 -6.94
CA ALA A 287 2.06 19.50 -6.39
C ALA A 287 1.80 21.00 -6.14
N ASP A 288 2.77 21.68 -5.54
CA ASP A 288 2.76 23.12 -5.32
C ASP A 288 2.55 23.92 -6.60
N GLN A 289 3.27 23.57 -7.67
CA GLN A 289 3.15 24.20 -8.98
C GLN A 289 1.73 24.03 -9.55
N TYR A 290 1.20 22.82 -9.51
CA TYR A 290 -0.11 22.49 -10.06
C TYR A 290 -1.23 23.19 -9.29
N ILE A 291 -1.13 23.22 -7.96
CA ILE A 291 -2.08 23.94 -7.11
C ILE A 291 -2.02 25.45 -7.38
N ARG A 292 -0.82 26.05 -7.43
CA ARG A 292 -0.68 27.49 -7.74
C ARG A 292 -1.34 27.83 -9.08
N GLN A 293 -1.08 27.03 -10.10
CA GLN A 293 -1.63 27.26 -11.44
C GLN A 293 -3.16 27.08 -11.47
N ALA A 294 -3.69 26.05 -10.81
CA ALA A 294 -5.13 25.82 -10.74
C ALA A 294 -5.87 26.94 -9.99
N LEU A 295 -5.23 27.51 -8.95
CA LEU A 295 -5.78 28.61 -8.16
C LEU A 295 -5.47 30.00 -8.74
N GLY A 296 -4.76 30.10 -9.87
CA GLY A 296 -4.38 31.37 -10.48
C GLY A 296 -3.34 32.17 -9.68
N ALA A 297 -2.63 31.53 -8.75
CA ALA A 297 -1.56 32.15 -7.99
C ALA A 297 -0.29 32.29 -8.85
N LYS A 298 0.41 33.43 -8.72
CA LYS A 298 1.70 33.63 -9.39
C LYS A 298 2.75 32.67 -8.82
N ALA A 299 3.73 32.25 -9.63
CA ALA A 299 4.71 31.23 -9.26
C ALA A 299 5.50 31.52 -7.96
N LYS A 300 5.71 32.80 -7.61
CA LYS A 300 6.42 33.22 -6.40
C LYS A 300 5.51 33.52 -5.20
N ASN A 301 4.20 33.45 -5.38
CA ASN A 301 3.25 33.72 -4.30
C ASN A 301 3.03 32.44 -3.48
N SER A 302 2.77 32.64 -2.18
CA SER A 302 2.25 31.56 -1.33
C SER A 302 0.95 31.00 -1.91
N ILE A 303 0.76 29.70 -1.80
CA ILE A 303 -0.52 29.07 -2.12
C ILE A 303 -1.57 29.66 -1.17
N PRO A 304 -2.66 30.26 -1.67
CA PRO A 304 -3.70 30.76 -0.79
C PRO A 304 -4.37 29.59 -0.06
N PRO A 305 -4.96 29.79 1.13
CA PRO A 305 -5.73 28.75 1.79
C PRO A 305 -6.77 28.15 0.85
N PHE A 306 -6.90 26.83 0.84
CA PHE A 306 -7.85 26.12 -0.01
C PHE A 306 -8.39 24.88 0.72
N ILE A 307 -9.59 24.46 0.34
CA ILE A 307 -10.17 23.18 0.75
C ILE A 307 -9.87 22.16 -0.35
N SER A 308 -9.20 21.07 -0.01
CA SER A 308 -8.99 19.95 -0.93
C SER A 308 -10.14 18.96 -0.82
N VAL A 309 -10.67 18.55 -1.98
CA VAL A 309 -11.72 17.54 -2.10
C VAL A 309 -11.19 16.43 -3.00
N HIS A 310 -11.22 15.19 -2.53
CA HIS A 310 -11.02 14.02 -3.37
C HIS A 310 -12.35 13.29 -3.54
N ALA A 311 -12.80 13.10 -4.78
CA ALA A 311 -14.02 12.39 -5.12
C ALA A 311 -13.70 11.14 -5.93
N ARG A 312 -13.80 9.95 -5.32
CA ARG A 312 -13.71 8.66 -6.03
C ARG A 312 -15.07 8.38 -6.68
N HIS A 313 -15.19 8.64 -7.97
CA HIS A 313 -16.48 8.73 -8.67
C HIS A 313 -16.50 8.05 -10.05
N SER A 314 -15.54 7.19 -10.37
CA SER A 314 -15.50 6.48 -11.67
C SER A 314 -15.76 4.97 -11.57
N ASP A 315 -14.70 4.16 -11.50
CA ASP A 315 -14.73 2.70 -11.62
C ASP A 315 -15.22 1.97 -10.35
N PHE A 316 -15.44 2.72 -9.27
CA PHE A 316 -15.76 2.17 -7.96
C PHE A 316 -17.18 1.59 -7.86
N THR A 317 -17.92 1.58 -8.97
CA THR A 317 -19.29 1.09 -9.07
C THR A 317 -19.43 -0.40 -8.73
N ILE A 318 -18.36 -1.16 -8.93
CA ILE A 318 -18.29 -2.61 -8.61
C ILE A 318 -18.40 -2.89 -7.10
N TYR A 319 -17.91 -1.97 -6.26
CA TYR A 319 -17.99 -2.09 -4.79
C TYR A 319 -19.16 -1.29 -4.23
N CYS A 320 -19.68 -0.36 -5.02
CA CYS A 320 -20.62 0.61 -4.55
C CYS A 320 -21.57 1.07 -5.67
N PRO A 321 -22.85 0.66 -5.63
CA PRO A 321 -23.79 1.07 -6.67
C PRO A 321 -23.88 2.59 -6.80
N ARG A 322 -23.90 3.12 -8.04
CA ARG A 322 -24.02 4.57 -8.31
C ARG A 322 -25.22 5.23 -7.61
N ALA A 323 -26.30 4.47 -7.41
CA ALA A 323 -27.49 4.93 -6.71
C ALA A 323 -27.29 5.12 -5.20
N ASN A 324 -26.14 4.73 -4.62
CA ASN A 324 -25.85 4.88 -3.21
C ASN A 324 -25.19 6.25 -2.93
N PRO A 325 -25.95 7.23 -2.42
CA PRO A 325 -25.45 8.59 -2.23
C PRO A 325 -24.44 8.72 -1.09
N ARG A 326 -24.27 7.68 -0.25
CA ARG A 326 -23.25 7.69 0.82
C ARG A 326 -21.86 7.41 0.29
N CYS A 327 -21.75 6.86 -0.90
CA CYS A 327 -20.49 6.42 -1.45
C CYS A 327 -20.22 7.05 -2.82
N PHE A 328 -21.22 7.11 -3.71
CA PHE A 328 -21.22 8.04 -4.85
C PHE A 328 -21.97 9.32 -4.47
N ALA A 329 -21.31 10.14 -3.65
CA ALA A 329 -21.92 11.37 -3.16
C ALA A 329 -22.14 12.37 -4.33
N PRO A 330 -23.36 12.91 -4.50
CA PRO A 330 -23.58 13.95 -5.50
C PRO A 330 -22.82 15.23 -5.11
N LEU A 331 -22.48 16.06 -6.09
CA LEU A 331 -21.77 17.33 -5.86
C LEU A 331 -22.47 18.23 -4.84
N SER A 332 -23.80 18.21 -4.77
CA SER A 332 -24.56 18.95 -3.76
C SER A 332 -24.29 18.47 -2.33
N ALA A 333 -24.09 17.17 -2.11
CA ALA A 333 -23.73 16.64 -0.81
C ALA A 333 -22.28 16.99 -0.44
N ILE A 334 -21.38 16.95 -1.43
CA ILE A 334 -19.98 17.37 -1.25
C ILE A 334 -19.92 18.88 -0.93
N ALA A 335 -20.67 19.71 -1.65
CA ALA A 335 -20.73 21.16 -1.43
C ALA A 335 -21.21 21.50 -0.02
N LYS A 336 -22.26 20.81 0.45
CA LYS A 336 -22.72 20.94 1.84
C LYS A 336 -21.61 20.62 2.85
N GLN A 337 -20.81 19.57 2.62
CA GLN A 337 -19.69 19.24 3.50
C GLN A 337 -18.56 20.27 3.45
N VAL A 338 -18.29 20.85 2.26
CA VAL A 338 -17.32 21.94 2.10
C VAL A 338 -17.78 23.15 2.92
N GLU A 339 -19.04 23.57 2.79
CA GLU A 339 -19.63 24.69 3.55
C GLU A 339 -19.56 24.46 5.07
N GLU A 340 -19.99 23.28 5.55
CA GLU A 340 -19.99 22.94 6.98
C GLU A 340 -18.57 22.91 7.59
N ARG A 341 -17.57 22.56 6.79
CA ARG A 341 -16.16 22.49 7.21
C ARG A 341 -15.40 23.79 6.99
N ASN A 342 -15.96 24.76 6.27
CA ASN A 342 -15.32 26.02 5.95
C ASN A 342 -15.32 27.04 7.12
N ARG A 343 -14.78 26.61 8.27
CA ARG A 343 -14.78 27.39 9.51
C ARG A 343 -13.95 28.67 9.46
N ILE A 344 -13.00 28.76 8.52
CA ILE A 344 -12.06 29.87 8.38
C ILE A 344 -12.32 30.74 7.12
N ARG A 345 -13.47 30.56 6.44
CA ARG A 345 -13.82 31.25 5.18
C ARG A 345 -12.71 31.21 4.15
N VAL A 346 -12.55 30.04 3.58
CA VAL A 346 -11.70 29.74 2.44
C VAL A 346 -12.50 29.94 1.15
N ASP A 347 -11.96 30.73 0.22
CA ASP A 347 -12.61 31.03 -1.07
C ASP A 347 -12.27 30.02 -2.17
N HIS A 348 -11.25 29.19 -1.94
CA HIS A 348 -10.72 28.25 -2.93
C HIS A 348 -11.05 26.81 -2.58
N VAL A 349 -11.60 26.08 -3.55
CA VAL A 349 -11.81 24.62 -3.46
C VAL A 349 -11.05 23.96 -4.59
N PHE A 350 -10.17 23.02 -4.26
CA PHE A 350 -9.38 22.24 -5.21
C PHE A 350 -9.86 20.78 -5.21
N VAL A 351 -10.28 20.29 -6.37
CA VAL A 351 -10.93 18.99 -6.53
C VAL A 351 -10.03 18.04 -7.31
N THR A 352 -9.85 16.84 -6.79
CA THR A 352 -9.24 15.71 -7.50
C THR A 352 -10.27 14.58 -7.62
N SER A 353 -10.32 13.92 -8.77
CA SER A 353 -11.26 12.82 -9.01
C SER A 353 -10.76 11.94 -10.16
N ASP A 354 -11.17 10.68 -10.14
CA ASP A 354 -11.04 9.73 -11.24
C ASP A 354 -12.21 9.80 -12.25
N GLU A 355 -13.18 10.70 -12.03
CA GLU A 355 -14.33 10.92 -12.91
C GLU A 355 -13.92 11.33 -14.34
N ARG A 356 -14.58 10.71 -15.32
CA ARG A 356 -14.35 10.95 -16.76
C ARG A 356 -15.49 11.74 -17.42
N ASN A 357 -16.62 11.90 -16.75
CA ASN A 357 -17.78 12.59 -17.27
C ASN A 357 -17.55 14.12 -17.30
N GLN A 358 -17.46 14.69 -18.50
CA GLN A 358 -17.26 16.13 -18.68
C GLN A 358 -18.38 16.96 -18.06
N MET A 359 -19.64 16.52 -18.12
CA MET A 359 -20.75 17.26 -17.51
C MET A 359 -20.62 17.38 -15.99
N TRP A 360 -19.98 16.41 -15.33
CA TRP A 360 -19.69 16.48 -13.90
C TRP A 360 -18.61 17.52 -13.62
N TRP A 361 -17.54 17.55 -14.43
CA TRP A 361 -16.50 18.56 -14.34
C TRP A 361 -17.00 19.97 -14.68
N ASP A 362 -17.94 20.11 -15.61
CA ASP A 362 -18.59 21.39 -15.92
C ASP A 362 -19.39 21.91 -14.71
N GLN A 363 -20.06 21.01 -13.96
CA GLN A 363 -20.74 21.38 -12.72
C GLN A 363 -19.74 21.80 -11.63
N VAL A 364 -18.62 21.09 -11.48
CA VAL A 364 -17.52 21.50 -10.58
C VAL A 364 -17.02 22.92 -10.94
N ALA A 365 -16.83 23.20 -12.23
CA ALA A 365 -16.41 24.52 -12.69
C ALA A 365 -17.47 25.60 -12.45
N GLN A 366 -18.76 25.29 -12.64
CA GLN A 366 -19.87 26.21 -12.35
C GLN A 366 -19.97 26.57 -10.86
N MET A 367 -19.54 25.69 -9.96
CA MET A 367 -19.43 25.95 -8.51
C MET A 367 -18.21 26.84 -8.17
N GLY A 368 -17.40 27.22 -9.15
CA GLY A 368 -16.17 28.00 -8.95
C GLY A 368 -15.00 27.17 -8.41
N TRP A 369 -15.16 25.85 -8.31
CA TRP A 369 -14.11 24.95 -7.84
C TRP A 369 -13.06 24.73 -8.93
N ARG A 370 -11.84 24.39 -8.53
CA ARG A 370 -10.67 24.27 -9.41
C ARG A 370 -10.13 22.85 -9.41
N THR A 371 -9.53 22.45 -10.53
CA THR A 371 -8.81 21.18 -10.67
C THR A 371 -7.53 21.44 -11.45
N ALA A 372 -6.60 20.48 -11.41
CA ALA A 372 -5.44 20.51 -12.29
C ALA A 372 -5.86 20.32 -13.75
N ASP A 373 -5.44 21.25 -14.61
CA ASP A 373 -5.68 21.17 -16.05
C ASP A 373 -4.53 20.41 -16.72
N HIS A 374 -4.56 19.08 -16.63
CA HIS A 374 -3.47 18.23 -17.11
C HIS A 374 -3.18 18.39 -18.61
N GLY A 375 -4.18 18.73 -19.42
CA GLY A 375 -4.04 18.96 -20.86
C GLY A 375 -3.30 20.26 -21.16
N ARG A 376 -3.68 21.37 -20.50
CA ARG A 376 -2.92 22.63 -20.62
C ARG A 376 -1.50 22.51 -20.07
N LEU A 377 -1.31 21.69 -19.03
CA LEU A 377 -0.02 21.46 -18.40
C LEU A 377 0.84 20.43 -19.12
N LYS A 378 0.30 19.72 -20.10
CA LYS A 378 1.01 18.66 -20.83
C LYS A 378 1.71 17.68 -19.88
N THR A 379 0.95 17.22 -18.88
CA THR A 379 1.51 16.48 -17.74
C THR A 379 2.21 15.20 -18.20
N GLU A 380 1.58 14.47 -19.12
CA GLU A 380 2.12 13.23 -19.66
C GLU A 380 3.38 13.49 -20.50
N GLU A 381 3.39 14.53 -21.32
CA GLU A 381 4.57 14.86 -22.12
C GLU A 381 5.73 15.37 -21.26
N ALA A 382 5.43 16.05 -20.15
CA ALA A 382 6.43 16.60 -19.24
C ALA A 382 7.03 15.56 -18.29
N HIS A 383 6.24 14.58 -17.86
CA HIS A 383 6.60 13.67 -16.77
C HIS A 383 6.46 12.18 -17.11
N GLY A 384 5.97 11.85 -18.31
CA GLY A 384 5.62 10.50 -18.71
C GLY A 384 4.25 10.06 -18.19
N VAL A 385 3.85 8.87 -18.60
CA VAL A 385 2.71 8.14 -18.03
C VAL A 385 3.20 7.49 -16.74
N TRP A 386 2.50 7.68 -15.61
CA TRP A 386 2.79 7.01 -14.35
C TRP A 386 1.53 6.78 -13.53
#